data_AF-A0A9E0HK86-F1
#
_entry.id   AF-A0A9E0HK86-F1
#
_cell.length_a   1.000
_cell.length_b   1.000
_cell.length_c   1.000
_cell.angle_alpha   90.00
_cell.angle_beta   90.00
_cell.angle_gamma   90.00
#
_symmetry.space_group_name_H-M   'P 1'
#
loop_
_entity.id
_entity.type
_entity.pdbx_description
1 polymer ?
#
loop_
_entity_poly.entity_id
_entity_poly.type
_entity_poly.pdbx_seq_one_letter_code
_entity_poly.pdbx_strand_id
1 'polypeptide(L)'
;MRLSSRYLTLPLILLFFCCHDRIAAQDTLGLRIDALTSAEHDALVAAANRSGQLEAVYACVPAGVIVFVDRGPAGSRSALRTMVLATVAPVVPAQRIRPNEVTLRAAEAACGSVRGQ
;
A
#
# COMPACT_ATOMS: atom_id res chain seq x y z
N MET A 1 47.26 -44.78 14.67
CA MET A 1 46.76 -44.25 13.38
C MET A 1 45.28 -44.58 13.23
N ARG A 2 44.40 -43.61 13.50
CA ARG A 2 43.00 -43.59 13.08
C ARG A 2 42.68 -42.14 12.75
N LEU A 3 42.72 -41.81 11.45
CA LEU A 3 42.11 -40.60 10.93
C LEU A 3 40.59 -40.80 10.85
N SER A 4 39.89 -39.68 10.92
CA SER A 4 38.71 -39.34 10.11
C SER A 4 37.40 -39.09 10.85
N SER A 5 36.84 -37.93 10.48
CA SER A 5 35.41 -37.69 10.26
C SER A 5 34.57 -37.29 11.47
N ARG A 6 34.63 -36.00 11.83
CA ARG A 6 33.59 -35.31 12.62
C ARG A 6 33.23 -33.92 12.07
N TYR A 7 33.32 -33.74 10.75
CA TYR A 7 32.87 -32.52 10.07
C TYR A 7 31.80 -32.87 9.04
N LEU A 8 30.59 -33.19 9.50
CA LEU A 8 29.43 -33.24 8.60
C LEU A 8 28.10 -33.01 9.34
N THR A 9 27.98 -31.89 10.04
CA THR A 9 26.66 -31.34 10.39
C THR A 9 26.50 -30.05 9.62
N LEU A 10 26.17 -30.23 8.34
CA LEU A 10 25.79 -29.19 7.40
C LEU A 10 24.58 -28.38 7.92
N PRO A 11 24.45 -27.11 7.50
CA PRO A 11 23.61 -26.09 8.10
C PRO A 11 22.19 -26.12 7.54
N LEU A 12 21.24 -26.75 8.24
CA LEU A 12 19.84 -26.81 7.80
C LEU A 12 18.96 -25.65 8.33
N ILE A 13 19.49 -24.78 9.18
CA ILE A 13 18.68 -23.81 9.96
C ILE A 13 18.53 -22.44 9.27
N LEU A 14 19.30 -22.14 8.20
CA LEU A 14 19.42 -20.79 7.64
C LEU A 14 18.55 -20.48 6.41
N LEU A 15 17.57 -21.33 6.06
CA LEU A 15 16.80 -21.22 4.81
C LEU A 15 15.29 -21.04 5.00
N PHE A 16 14.83 -20.62 6.18
CA PHE A 16 13.39 -20.48 6.46
C PHE A 16 12.88 -19.04 6.65
N PHE A 17 13.75 -18.01 6.62
CA PHE A 17 13.35 -16.64 7.02
C PHE A 17 12.92 -15.68 5.89
N CYS A 18 12.91 -16.08 4.62
CA CYS A 18 12.62 -15.12 3.52
C CYS A 18 11.15 -15.01 3.09
N CYS A 19 10.22 -15.83 3.58
CA CYS A 19 8.86 -15.90 3.02
C CYS A 19 7.74 -15.27 3.88
N HIS A 20 8.06 -14.57 4.97
CA HIS A 20 7.04 -14.11 5.93
C HIS A 20 6.62 -12.63 5.81
N ASP A 21 6.81 -11.99 4.64
CA ASP A 21 6.46 -10.56 4.46
C ASP A 21 5.31 -10.30 3.46
N ARG A 22 4.68 -11.34 2.90
CA ARG A 22 3.69 -11.16 1.80
C ARG A 22 2.22 -11.07 2.21
N ILE A 23 1.86 -11.30 3.48
CA ILE A 23 0.45 -11.56 3.84
C ILE A 23 -0.32 -10.29 4.25
N ALA A 24 0.34 -9.22 4.69
CA ALA A 24 -0.35 -8.03 5.22
C ALA A 24 -0.77 -6.98 4.17
N ALA A 25 -0.49 -7.20 2.88
CA ALA A 25 -0.70 -6.20 1.82
C ALA A 25 -1.99 -6.39 1.01
N GLN A 26 -2.89 -7.30 1.38
CA GLN A 26 -4.01 -7.68 0.50
C GLN A 26 -5.22 -6.74 0.58
N ASP A 27 -5.45 -6.09 1.71
CA ASP A 27 -6.69 -5.32 1.93
C ASP A 27 -6.52 -3.81 1.74
N THR A 28 -5.29 -3.33 1.49
CA THR A 28 -5.00 -1.90 1.32
C THR A 28 -4.40 -1.59 -0.04
N LEU A 29 -4.76 -0.42 -0.55
CA LEU A 29 -4.25 0.11 -1.80
C LEU A 29 -3.91 1.60 -1.62
N GLY A 30 -2.62 1.92 -1.65
CA GLY A 30 -2.17 3.31 -1.71
C GLY A 30 -1.96 3.79 -3.13
N LEU A 31 -2.35 5.04 -3.38
CA LEU A 31 -2.09 5.75 -4.63
C LEU A 31 -1.25 6.98 -4.36
N ARG A 32 -0.35 7.27 -5.31
CA ARG A 32 0.34 8.56 -5.38
C ARG A 32 -0.34 9.43 -6.43
N ILE A 33 -0.72 10.63 -6.02
CA ILE A 33 -1.37 11.66 -6.82
C ILE A 33 -0.47 12.89 -6.81
N ASP A 34 0.02 13.29 -7.98
CA ASP A 34 0.86 14.48 -8.10
C ASP A 34 0.05 15.72 -7.69
N ALA A 35 0.64 16.61 -6.88
CA ALA A 35 0.01 17.85 -6.43
C ALA A 35 -1.40 17.71 -5.81
N LEU A 36 -1.65 16.63 -5.07
CA LEU A 36 -2.93 16.42 -4.37
C LEU A 36 -3.28 17.63 -3.52
N THR A 37 -4.47 18.19 -3.71
CA THR A 37 -4.98 19.32 -2.93
C THR A 37 -5.89 18.86 -1.80
N SER A 38 -6.08 19.72 -0.79
CA SER A 38 -7.03 19.42 0.30
C SER A 38 -8.47 19.23 -0.22
N ALA A 39 -8.88 20.02 -1.21
CA ALA A 39 -10.22 19.90 -1.81
C ALA A 39 -10.40 18.56 -2.55
N GLU A 40 -9.38 18.11 -3.29
CA GLU A 40 -9.40 16.79 -3.94
C GLU A 40 -9.39 15.66 -2.91
N HIS A 41 -8.60 15.79 -1.84
CA HIS A 41 -8.61 14.84 -0.73
C HIS A 41 -10.01 14.69 -0.14
N ASP A 42 -10.67 15.80 0.19
CA ASP A 42 -12.00 15.79 0.79
C ASP A 42 -13.04 15.20 -0.17
N ALA A 43 -12.94 15.51 -1.46
CA ALA A 43 -13.77 14.93 -2.51
C ALA A 43 -13.55 13.41 -2.65
N LEU A 44 -12.31 12.93 -2.54
CA LEU A 44 -11.97 11.50 -2.57
C LEU A 44 -12.51 10.77 -1.34
N VAL A 45 -12.37 11.34 -0.14
CA VAL A 45 -12.94 10.79 1.10
C VAL A 45 -14.47 10.72 0.99
N ALA A 46 -15.11 11.77 0.50
CA ALA A 46 -16.55 11.78 0.28
C ALA A 46 -16.98 10.77 -0.79
N ALA A 47 -16.20 10.57 -1.85
CA ALA A 47 -16.47 9.57 -2.88
C ALA A 47 -16.33 8.13 -2.35
N ALA A 48 -15.27 7.85 -1.57
CA ALA A 48 -15.08 6.56 -0.92
C ALA A 48 -16.24 6.24 0.03
N ASN A 49 -16.60 7.18 0.91
CA ASN A 49 -17.70 7.00 1.85
C ASN A 49 -19.05 6.79 1.15
N ARG A 50 -19.32 7.47 0.02
CA ARG A 50 -20.54 7.25 -0.77
C ARG A 50 -20.64 5.86 -1.38
N SER A 51 -19.50 5.23 -1.70
CA SER A 51 -19.49 3.87 -2.24
C SER A 51 -19.87 2.82 -1.18
N GLY A 52 -19.60 3.10 0.10
CA GLY A 52 -19.76 2.15 1.20
C GLY A 52 -18.81 0.93 1.16
N GLN A 53 -18.02 0.80 0.10
CA GLN A 53 -17.11 -0.33 -0.15
C GLN A 53 -15.65 0.03 0.11
N LEU A 54 -15.32 1.33 0.12
CA LEU A 54 -13.97 1.81 0.36
C LEU A 54 -13.95 2.76 1.54
N GLU A 55 -12.86 2.72 2.29
CA GLU A 55 -12.53 3.71 3.31
C GLU A 55 -11.13 4.25 3.06
N ALA A 56 -10.97 5.57 3.13
CA ALA A 56 -9.66 6.20 3.15
C ALA A 56 -9.09 6.14 4.57
N VAL A 57 -8.08 5.29 4.79
CA VAL A 57 -7.48 5.07 6.12
C VAL A 57 -6.27 5.95 6.40
N TYR A 58 -5.67 6.50 5.35
CA TYR A 58 -4.52 7.39 5.47
C TYR A 58 -4.47 8.37 4.30
N ALA A 59 -4.09 9.61 4.57
CA ALA A 59 -3.77 10.57 3.54
C ALA A 59 -2.70 11.54 4.00
N CYS A 60 -1.81 11.91 3.07
CA CYS A 60 -0.85 12.98 3.24
C CYS A 60 -0.87 13.86 1.98
N VAL A 61 -1.67 14.92 2.04
CA VAL A 61 -1.85 15.91 0.97
C VAL A 61 -0.52 16.46 0.42
N PRO A 62 0.41 16.97 1.25
CA PRO A 62 1.64 17.57 0.70
C PRO A 62 2.61 16.54 0.11
N ALA A 63 2.50 15.26 0.49
CA ALA A 63 3.25 14.16 -0.12
C ALA A 63 2.52 13.55 -1.35
N GLY A 64 1.26 13.94 -1.58
CA GLY A 64 0.43 13.42 -2.65
C GLY A 64 0.09 11.94 -2.49
N VAL A 65 -0.16 11.45 -1.28
CA VAL A 65 -0.44 10.01 -1.06
C VAL A 65 -1.77 9.83 -0.34
N ILE A 66 -2.56 8.86 -0.78
CA ILE A 66 -3.80 8.42 -0.12
C ILE A 66 -3.86 6.90 -0.12
N VAL A 67 -4.33 6.30 0.96
CA VAL A 67 -4.45 4.86 1.14
C VAL A 67 -5.89 4.50 1.42
N PHE A 68 -6.41 3.56 0.63
CA PHE A 68 -7.75 3.01 0.78
C PHE A 68 -7.68 1.59 1.33
N VAL A 69 -8.71 1.21 2.08
CA VAL A 69 -8.98 -0.16 2.50
C VAL A 69 -10.32 -0.61 1.95
N ASP A 70 -10.45 -1.89 1.63
CA ASP A 70 -11.73 -2.52 1.32
C ASP A 70 -12.57 -2.67 2.60
N ARG A 71 -13.82 -2.19 2.59
CA ARG A 71 -14.83 -2.44 3.64
C ARG A 71 -15.84 -3.52 3.25
N GLY A 72 -15.83 -3.95 1.98
CA GLY A 72 -16.72 -4.98 1.46
C GLY A 72 -16.28 -6.40 1.84
N PRO A 73 -17.06 -7.42 1.42
CA PRO A 73 -16.63 -8.81 1.54
C PRO A 73 -15.36 -9.02 0.72
N ALA A 74 -14.25 -9.26 1.43
CA ALA A 74 -12.88 -9.41 0.94
C ALA A 74 -12.76 -9.61 -0.59
N GLY A 75 -12.57 -8.51 -1.31
CA GLY A 75 -12.33 -8.54 -2.74
C GLY A 75 -10.90 -8.96 -3.07
N SER A 76 -10.68 -9.51 -4.27
CA SER A 76 -9.31 -9.68 -4.78
C SER A 76 -8.61 -8.31 -4.88
N ARG A 77 -7.29 -8.25 -4.73
CA ARG A 77 -6.51 -7.01 -4.91
C ARG A 77 -6.80 -6.31 -6.24
N SER A 78 -7.05 -7.07 -7.30
CA SER A 78 -7.44 -6.54 -8.61
C SER A 78 -8.82 -5.85 -8.57
N ALA A 79 -9.76 -6.41 -7.81
CA ALA A 79 -11.07 -5.78 -7.58
C ALA A 79 -10.92 -4.49 -6.78
N LEU A 80 -10.14 -4.49 -5.69
CA LEU A 80 -9.81 -3.29 -4.91
C LEU A 80 -9.20 -2.20 -5.79
N ARG A 81 -8.23 -2.55 -6.64
CA ARG A 81 -7.64 -1.62 -7.61
C ARG A 81 -8.68 -1.01 -8.54
N THR A 82 -9.56 -1.83 -9.12
CA THR A 82 -10.62 -1.34 -10.01
C THR A 82 -11.58 -0.40 -9.28
N MET A 83 -12.01 -0.74 -8.05
CA MET A 83 -12.89 0.10 -7.24
C MET A 83 -12.24 1.44 -6.92
N VAL A 84 -11.00 1.43 -6.44
CA VAL A 84 -10.28 2.66 -6.10
C VAL A 84 -10.09 3.54 -7.34
N LEU A 85 -9.69 2.97 -8.48
CA LEU A 85 -9.56 3.75 -9.71
C LEU A 85 -10.89 4.35 -10.17
N ALA A 86 -12.01 3.61 -10.03
CA ALA A 86 -13.34 4.11 -10.33
C ALA A 86 -13.77 5.25 -9.38
N THR A 87 -13.35 5.22 -8.11
CA THR A 87 -13.59 6.30 -7.13
C THR A 87 -12.72 7.53 -7.39
N VAL A 88 -11.48 7.35 -7.85
CA VAL A 88 -10.52 8.45 -8.04
C VAL A 88 -10.69 9.15 -9.38
N ALA A 89 -11.00 8.42 -10.45
CA ALA A 89 -11.11 8.95 -11.81
C ALA A 89 -12.04 10.16 -11.98
N PRO A 90 -13.18 10.28 -11.27
CA PRO A 90 -14.04 11.47 -11.35
C PRO A 90 -13.47 12.71 -10.67
N VAL A 91 -12.52 12.55 -9.74
CA VAL A 91 -11.97 13.64 -8.91
C VAL A 91 -10.62 14.10 -9.45
N VAL A 92 -9.78 13.17 -9.88
CA VAL A 92 -8.40 13.45 -10.28
C VAL A 92 -8.17 12.93 -11.71
N PRO A 93 -7.59 13.75 -12.61
CA PRO A 93 -7.27 13.31 -13.96
C PRO A 93 -6.22 12.19 -13.93
N ALA A 94 -6.41 11.17 -14.77
CA ALA A 94 -5.57 9.97 -14.79
C ALA A 94 -4.06 10.27 -14.97
N GLN A 95 -3.70 11.37 -15.62
CA GLN A 95 -2.31 11.78 -15.83
C GLN A 95 -1.56 12.11 -14.53
N ARG A 96 -2.29 12.49 -13.47
CA ARG A 96 -1.73 12.79 -12.14
C ARG A 96 -1.67 11.58 -11.22
N ILE A 97 -2.33 10.48 -11.59
CA ILE A 97 -2.35 9.24 -10.83
C ILE A 97 -1.13 8.42 -11.22
N ARG A 98 -0.21 8.20 -10.28
CA ARG A 98 0.96 7.36 -10.51
C ARG A 98 0.58 5.89 -10.30
N PRO A 99 0.95 5.00 -11.22
CA PRO A 99 0.59 3.58 -11.16
C PRO A 99 1.30 2.81 -10.05
N ASN A 100 2.24 3.43 -9.34
CA ASN A 100 2.96 2.79 -8.24
C ASN A 100 2.06 2.73 -7.02
N GLU A 101 1.64 1.51 -6.68
CA GLU A 101 0.93 1.25 -5.42
C GLU A 101 1.85 1.56 -4.24
N VAL A 102 1.37 2.40 -3.34
CA VAL A 102 2.10 2.80 -2.13
C VAL A 102 1.60 1.97 -0.96
N THR A 103 2.48 1.36 -0.19
CA THR A 103 2.09 0.69 1.06
C THR A 103 1.83 1.74 2.15
N LEU A 104 1.03 1.41 3.16
CA LEU A 104 0.78 2.32 4.28
C LEU A 104 2.09 2.83 4.92
N ARG A 105 3.03 1.92 5.18
CA ARG A 105 4.36 2.26 5.72
C ARG A 105 5.14 3.23 4.82
N ALA A 106 5.08 3.04 3.50
CA ALA A 106 5.73 3.95 2.54
C ALA A 106 5.03 5.32 2.49
N ALA A 107 3.71 5.36 2.64
CA ALA A 107 2.93 6.60 2.72
C ALA A 107 3.30 7.41 3.96
N GLU A 108 3.41 6.76 5.12
CA GLU A 108 3.84 7.37 6.38
C GLU A 108 5.26 7.93 6.28
N ALA A 109 6.20 7.15 5.72
CA ALA A 109 7.58 7.59 5.52
C ALA A 109 7.66 8.81 4.58
N ALA A 110 6.90 8.80 3.48
CA ALA A 110 6.81 9.94 2.57
C ALA A 110 6.28 11.19 3.29
N CYS A 111 5.24 11.04 4.12
CA CYS A 111 4.71 12.17 4.89
C CYS A 111 5.71 12.70 5.92
N GLY A 112 6.45 11.81 6.58
CA GLY A 112 7.53 12.18 7.51
C GLY A 112 8.62 13.03 6.85
N SER A 113 9.03 12.67 5.64
CA SER A 113 10.03 13.46 4.88
C SER A 113 9.56 14.86 4.50
N VAL A 114 8.24 15.08 4.37
CA VAL A 114 7.69 16.41 4.03
C VAL A 114 7.48 17.26 5.28
N ARG A 115 7.14 16.66 6.42
CA ARG A 115 6.98 17.39 7.70
C ARG A 115 8.29 17.90 8.29
N GLY A 116 9.43 17.29 7.94
CA GLY A 116 10.75 17.68 8.42
C GLY A 116 11.43 18.79 7.62
N GLN A 117 10.72 19.42 6.68
CA GLN A 117 11.24 20.47 5.79
C GLN A 117 10.64 21.83 6.16
#